data_AF-A0A7V4JMM5-F1
#
_entry.id   AF-A0A7V4JMM5-F1
#
_cell.length_a   1.000
_cell.length_b   1.000
_cell.length_c   1.000
_cell.angle_alpha   90.00
_cell.angle_beta   90.00
_cell.angle_gamma   90.00
#
_symmetry.space_group_name_H-M   'P 1'
#
loop_
_entity.id
_entity.type
_entity.pdbx_description
1 polymer ?
#
loop_
_entity_poly.entity_id
_entity_poly.type
_entity_poly.pdbx_seq_one_letter_code
_entity_poly.pdbx_strand_id
1 'polypeptide(L)'
;MILFFIGALILLAGYVIYLHVQLDKKSLRILQLEVLVEEMKRIWEENTGNASGIIVEKNPNHIAGQHFRRFLFNDDPHVFLYIHYTRLKETAERIMKEGFFFETVLYKTTEKIINDTVDLTYKHYMRKQYGEYVVVIGIAREVYTACLNKIKKEKNPRKIFPEHLLAFPCPSPDEEKNEGFRLPVAYIKGYINYVTGEIFPNPLYNPSYFPPSVLE
;
A
#
# COMPACT_ATOMS: atom_id res chain seq x y z
N MET A 1 -8.02 9.62 -57.94
CA MET A 1 -7.12 10.63 -57.32
C MET A 1 -7.87 11.50 -56.31
N ILE A 2 -8.98 12.16 -56.66
CA ILE A 2 -9.77 13.01 -55.74
C ILE A 2 -10.31 12.25 -54.52
N LEU A 3 -10.85 11.04 -54.69
CA LEU A 3 -11.34 10.19 -53.58
C LEU A 3 -10.25 9.83 -52.56
N PHE A 4 -9.00 9.66 -53.01
CA PHE A 4 -7.87 9.37 -52.14
C PHE A 4 -7.50 10.59 -51.27
N PHE A 5 -7.53 11.79 -51.85
CA PHE A 5 -7.32 13.03 -51.11
C PHE A 5 -8.41 13.28 -50.06
N ILE A 6 -9.67 13.01 -50.39
CA ILE A 6 -10.78 13.14 -49.44
C ILE A 6 -10.62 12.14 -48.28
N GLY A 7 -10.25 10.89 -48.57
CA GLY A 7 -9.98 9.88 -47.54
C GLY A 7 -8.82 10.26 -46.61
N ALA A 8 -7.71 10.77 -47.17
CA ALA A 8 -6.57 11.24 -46.39
C ALA A 8 -6.95 12.43 -45.48
N LEU A 9 -7.80 13.34 -45.96
CA LEU A 9 -8.24 14.52 -45.20
C LEU A 9 -9.16 14.15 -44.03
N ILE A 10 -10.05 13.17 -44.21
CA ILE A 10 -10.91 12.65 -43.13
C ILE A 10 -10.06 11.94 -42.07
N LEU A 11 -9.08 11.14 -42.48
CA LEU A 11 -8.17 10.45 -41.56
C LEU A 11 -7.34 11.46 -40.74
N LEU A 12 -6.83 12.50 -41.40
CA LEU A 12 -6.10 13.59 -40.73
C LEU A 12 -7.00 14.31 -39.71
N ALA A 13 -8.24 14.66 -40.09
CA ALA A 13 -9.18 15.31 -39.18
C ALA A 13 -9.53 14.43 -37.98
N GLY A 14 -9.76 13.13 -38.19
CA GLY A 14 -9.98 12.17 -37.11
C GLY A 14 -8.79 12.05 -36.17
N TYR A 15 -7.56 12.08 -36.71
CA TYR A 15 -6.33 12.05 -35.92
C TYR A 15 -6.14 13.33 -35.07
N VAL A 16 -6.46 14.50 -35.62
CA VAL A 16 -6.43 15.77 -34.88
C VAL A 16 -7.42 15.79 -33.71
N ILE A 17 -8.64 15.28 -33.92
CA ILE A 17 -9.65 15.15 -32.86
C ILE A 17 -9.18 14.16 -31.79
N TYR A 18 -8.65 13.00 -32.20
CA TYR A 18 -8.10 12.00 -31.28
C TYR A 18 -6.98 12.60 -30.40
N LEU A 19 -6.07 13.38 -31.00
CA LEU A 19 -5.00 14.05 -30.26
C LEU A 19 -5.54 15.07 -29.26
N HIS A 20 -6.55 15.87 -29.61
CA HIS A 20 -7.18 16.82 -28.68
C HIS A 20 -7.78 16.12 -27.46
N VAL A 21 -8.53 15.03 -27.67
CA VAL A 21 -9.11 14.26 -26.56
C VAL A 21 -8.02 13.64 -25.67
N GLN A 22 -6.89 13.22 -26.25
CA GLN A 22 -5.75 12.70 -25.47
C GLN A 22 -5.06 13.79 -24.65
N LEU A 23 -4.94 15.01 -25.19
CA LEU A 23 -4.34 16.14 -24.51
C LEU A 23 -5.21 16.61 -23.33
N ASP A 24 -6.53 16.67 -23.50
CA ASP A 24 -7.46 17.05 -22.42
C ASP A 24 -7.45 16.07 -21.25
N LYS A 25 -7.28 14.77 -21.52
CA LYS A 25 -7.11 13.78 -20.45
C LYS A 25 -5.81 13.96 -19.66
N LYS A 26 -4.75 14.45 -20.32
CA LYS A 26 -3.47 14.73 -19.67
C LYS A 26 -3.51 16.04 -18.88
N SER A 27 -4.18 17.08 -19.39
CA SER A 27 -4.34 18.35 -18.67
C SER A 27 -5.13 18.19 -17.38
N LEU A 28 -6.18 17.34 -17.36
CA LEU A 28 -6.91 17.01 -16.13
C LEU A 28 -6.03 16.35 -15.06
N ARG A 29 -5.11 15.46 -15.45
CA ARG A 29 -4.18 14.83 -14.50
C ARG A 29 -3.16 15.82 -13.95
N ILE A 30 -2.70 16.74 -14.79
CA ILE A 30 -1.78 17.81 -14.37
C ILE A 30 -2.48 18.72 -13.36
N LEU A 31 -3.73 19.09 -13.63
CA LEU A 31 -4.51 19.95 -12.73
C LEU A 31 -4.76 19.28 -11.36
N GLN A 32 -5.04 17.97 -11.35
CA GLN A 32 -5.16 17.20 -10.10
C GLN A 32 -3.84 17.14 -9.32
N LEU A 33 -2.70 17.01 -10.01
CA LEU A 33 -1.38 17.04 -9.40
C LEU A 33 -1.05 18.44 -8.85
N GLU A 34 -1.37 19.51 -9.56
CA GLU A 34 -1.18 20.88 -9.10
C GLU A 34 -2.00 21.17 -7.85
N VAL A 35 -3.29 20.78 -7.82
CA VAL A 35 -4.14 20.93 -6.63
C VAL A 35 -3.56 20.16 -5.43
N LEU A 36 -3.05 18.95 -5.66
CA LEU A 36 -2.46 18.11 -4.61
C LEU A 36 -1.13 18.71 -4.10
N VAL A 37 -0.30 19.25 -5.01
CA VAL A 37 0.95 19.94 -4.66
C VAL A 37 0.67 21.23 -3.88
N GLU A 38 -0.34 22.00 -4.28
CA GLU A 38 -0.72 23.24 -3.60
C GLU A 38 -1.28 22.95 -2.20
N GLU A 39 -2.09 21.90 -2.06
CA GLU A 39 -2.60 21.44 -0.77
C GLU A 39 -1.47 20.91 0.14
N MET A 40 -0.51 20.15 -0.42
CA MET A 40 0.70 19.72 0.29
C MET A 40 1.54 20.91 0.74
N LYS A 41 1.71 21.92 -0.12
CA LYS A 41 2.46 23.15 0.20
C LYS A 41 1.77 23.94 1.29
N ARG A 42 0.44 24.08 1.24
CA ARG A 42 -0.35 24.75 2.29
C ARG A 42 -0.21 24.01 3.62
N ILE A 43 -0.34 22.69 3.62
CA ILE A 43 -0.15 21.85 4.82
C ILE A 43 1.29 21.99 5.35
N TRP A 44 2.27 22.05 4.45
CA TRP A 44 3.67 22.23 4.84
C TRP A 44 3.89 23.60 5.49
N GLU A 45 3.40 24.68 4.89
CA GLU A 45 3.47 26.05 5.42
C GLU A 45 2.70 26.21 6.75
N GLU A 46 1.51 25.59 6.85
CA GLU A 46 0.68 25.59 8.06
C GLU A 46 1.35 24.82 9.21
N ASN A 47 2.03 23.72 8.91
CA ASN A 47 2.73 22.92 9.93
C ASN A 47 4.12 23.45 10.29
N THR A 48 4.84 24.10 9.36
CA THR A 48 6.23 24.59 9.60
C THR A 48 6.34 26.05 9.99
N GLY A 49 5.23 26.82 9.97
CA GLY A 49 5.09 28.16 10.53
C GLY A 49 6.38 28.97 10.69
N ASN A 50 6.76 29.74 9.66
CA ASN A 50 7.70 30.86 9.71
C ASN A 50 8.85 30.75 10.73
N ALA A 51 9.88 29.93 10.45
CA ALA A 51 11.28 30.25 10.78
C ALA A 51 12.23 29.15 10.29
N SER A 52 13.24 29.56 9.51
CA SER A 52 14.58 28.96 9.44
C SER A 52 14.67 27.43 9.51
N GLY A 53 14.57 26.75 8.35
CA GLY A 53 15.39 25.58 7.97
C GLY A 53 15.53 24.38 8.93
N ILE A 54 14.78 24.34 10.01
CA ILE A 54 14.76 23.28 11.01
C ILE A 54 13.34 22.75 10.96
N ILE A 55 13.20 21.50 10.54
CA ILE A 55 11.94 20.76 10.59
C ILE A 55 11.58 20.61 12.07
N VAL A 56 10.91 21.61 12.64
CA VAL A 56 10.25 21.48 13.92
C VAL A 56 9.01 20.67 13.64
N GLU A 57 9.10 19.39 13.94
CA GLU A 57 8.04 18.39 13.86
C GLU A 57 6.91 18.79 14.82
N LYS A 58 6.05 19.73 14.39
CA LYS A 58 5.02 20.34 15.25
C LYS A 58 3.84 19.42 15.53
N ASN A 59 3.82 18.23 14.92
CA ASN A 59 2.85 17.19 15.21
C ASN A 59 3.58 15.86 15.52
N PRO A 60 3.90 15.56 16.79
CA PRO A 60 4.60 14.34 17.19
C PRO A 60 3.81 13.05 16.85
N ASN A 61 2.52 13.20 16.50
CA ASN A 61 1.62 12.12 16.11
C ASN A 61 1.48 11.97 14.58
N HIS A 62 2.27 12.70 13.80
CA HIS A 62 2.28 12.48 12.35
C HIS A 62 2.92 11.12 12.04
N ILE A 63 2.35 10.31 11.15
CA ILE A 63 2.87 8.96 10.83
C ILE A 63 4.34 8.96 10.35
N ALA A 64 4.80 10.10 9.81
CA ALA A 64 6.19 10.30 9.40
C ALA A 64 7.12 10.70 10.56
N GLY A 65 6.55 10.85 11.75
CA GLY A 65 7.21 11.13 13.00
C GLY A 65 8.30 10.13 13.32
N GLN A 66 9.38 10.58 13.96
CA GLN A 66 10.51 9.71 14.28
C GLN A 66 10.08 8.47 15.10
N HIS A 67 9.10 8.63 16.00
CA HIS A 67 8.55 7.56 16.82
C HIS A 67 7.95 6.42 15.98
N PHE A 68 7.05 6.74 15.04
CA PHE A 68 6.46 5.74 14.17
C PHE A 68 7.45 5.17 13.17
N ARG A 69 8.35 5.98 12.64
CA ARG A 69 9.40 5.48 11.72
C ARG A 69 10.31 4.47 12.40
N ARG A 70 10.66 4.69 13.67
CA ARG A 70 11.37 3.68 14.47
C ARG A 70 10.53 2.41 14.54
N PHE A 71 9.26 2.49 14.95
CA PHE A 71 8.44 1.28 15.00
C PHE A 71 8.32 0.57 13.63
N LEU A 72 8.10 1.30 12.54
CA LEU A 72 7.96 0.73 11.19
C LEU A 72 9.27 0.09 10.71
N PHE A 73 10.39 0.80 10.81
CA PHE A 73 11.64 0.48 10.11
C PHE A 73 12.81 0.09 11.02
N ASN A 74 12.59 -0.13 12.32
CA ASN A 74 13.63 -0.63 13.23
C ASN A 74 14.00 -2.11 13.00
N ASP A 75 13.27 -2.81 12.12
CA ASP A 75 13.62 -4.18 11.73
C ASP A 75 14.64 -4.19 10.59
N ASP A 76 15.12 -5.41 10.30
CA ASP A 76 15.98 -5.75 9.18
C ASP A 76 15.57 -5.03 7.86
N PRO A 77 16.51 -4.34 7.16
CA PRO A 77 16.26 -3.72 5.85
C PRO A 77 15.74 -4.72 4.80
N HIS A 78 15.88 -6.01 5.04
CA HIS A 78 15.41 -7.10 4.20
C HIS A 78 13.97 -7.55 4.50
N VAL A 79 13.12 -6.71 5.09
CA VAL A 79 11.68 -6.96 5.24
C VAL A 79 10.86 -6.11 4.24
N PHE A 80 9.89 -6.72 3.57
CA PHE A 80 8.83 -6.00 2.89
C PHE A 80 7.75 -5.63 3.88
N LEU A 81 7.50 -4.32 4.00
CA LEU A 81 6.50 -3.76 4.89
C LEU A 81 5.26 -3.33 4.10
N TYR A 82 4.10 -3.64 4.65
CA TYR A 82 2.79 -3.24 4.14
C TYR A 82 1.99 -2.60 5.26
N ILE A 83 1.15 -1.63 4.91
CA ILE A 83 0.22 -1.00 5.85
C ILE A 83 -1.22 -1.17 5.38
N HIS A 84 -2.12 -1.36 6.34
CA HIS A 84 -3.55 -1.45 6.13
C HIS A 84 -4.28 -0.53 7.10
N TYR A 85 -5.24 0.24 6.60
CA TYR A 85 -6.02 1.18 7.40
C TYR A 85 -7.38 0.57 7.75
N THR A 86 -7.77 0.70 9.02
CA THR A 86 -9.10 0.30 9.49
C THR A 86 -9.68 1.33 10.46
N ARG A 87 -11.00 1.48 10.43
CA ARG A 87 -11.75 2.41 11.29
C ARG A 87 -11.90 1.90 12.71
N LEU A 88 -12.08 0.59 12.86
CA LEU A 88 -12.47 -0.02 14.13
C LEU A 88 -11.26 -0.63 14.81
N LYS A 89 -11.08 -0.30 16.10
CA LYS A 89 -10.01 -0.87 16.93
C LYS A 89 -10.13 -2.38 16.99
N GLU A 90 -11.36 -2.87 17.10
CA GLU A 90 -11.73 -4.28 17.18
C GLU A 90 -11.24 -5.04 15.94
N THR A 91 -11.26 -4.39 14.76
CA THR A 91 -10.75 -4.98 13.53
C THR A 91 -9.23 -5.10 13.57
N ALA A 92 -8.52 -4.07 14.03
CA ALA A 92 -7.06 -4.12 14.19
C ALA A 92 -6.65 -5.20 15.21
N GLU A 93 -7.34 -5.28 16.35
CA GLU A 93 -7.12 -6.31 17.37
C GLU A 93 -7.43 -7.72 16.86
N ARG A 94 -8.48 -7.88 16.05
CA ARG A 94 -8.79 -9.16 15.40
C ARG A 94 -7.68 -9.57 14.44
N ILE A 95 -7.18 -8.64 13.63
CA ILE A 95 -6.05 -8.91 12.72
C ILE A 95 -4.79 -9.31 13.51
N MET A 96 -4.53 -8.68 14.66
CA MET A 96 -3.43 -9.05 15.55
C MET A 96 -3.55 -10.47 16.10
N LYS A 97 -4.77 -10.94 16.37
CA LYS A 97 -5.02 -12.27 16.97
C LYS A 97 -5.13 -13.37 15.94
N GLU A 98 -5.73 -13.08 14.79
CA GLU A 98 -6.10 -14.08 13.80
C GLU A 98 -5.23 -14.04 12.54
N GLY A 99 -4.55 -12.92 12.29
CA GLY A 99 -3.83 -12.66 11.05
C GLY A 99 -4.63 -11.80 10.06
N PHE A 100 -4.05 -11.53 8.90
CA PHE A 100 -4.63 -10.61 7.92
C PHE A 100 -5.35 -11.34 6.80
N PHE A 101 -6.66 -11.10 6.66
CA PHE A 101 -7.47 -11.66 5.58
C PHE A 101 -7.43 -10.79 4.32
N PHE A 102 -7.31 -11.43 3.15
CA PHE A 102 -7.44 -10.80 1.85
C PHE A 102 -8.11 -11.76 0.85
N GLU A 103 -8.95 -11.25 -0.03
CA GLU A 103 -9.74 -12.09 -0.95
C GLU A 103 -8.90 -12.65 -2.10
N THR A 104 -8.21 -11.78 -2.83
CA THR A 104 -7.54 -12.16 -4.08
C THR A 104 -6.06 -11.87 -4.05
N VAL A 105 -5.66 -10.64 -3.77
CA VAL A 105 -4.25 -10.23 -3.75
C VAL A 105 -4.03 -9.20 -2.64
N LEU A 106 -2.91 -9.32 -1.94
CA LEU A 106 -2.59 -8.52 -0.76
C LEU A 106 -2.57 -7.01 -1.07
N TYR A 107 -2.02 -6.62 -2.22
CA TYR A 107 -1.86 -5.21 -2.60
C TYR A 107 -3.19 -4.48 -2.90
N LYS A 108 -4.33 -5.18 -2.98
CA LYS A 108 -5.64 -4.53 -3.16
C LYS A 108 -6.13 -3.83 -1.90
N THR A 109 -5.78 -4.38 -0.73
CA THR A 109 -6.24 -3.89 0.58
C THR A 109 -5.10 -3.33 1.42
N THR A 110 -3.86 -3.39 0.94
CA THR A 110 -2.67 -2.93 1.65
C THR A 110 -1.78 -2.07 0.75
N GLU A 111 -1.00 -1.19 1.37
CA GLU A 111 0.02 -0.38 0.69
C GLU A 111 1.41 -0.84 1.11
N LYS A 112 2.26 -1.19 0.14
CA LYS A 112 3.67 -1.45 0.42
C LYS A 112 4.37 -0.15 0.80
N ILE A 113 5.13 -0.11 1.88
CA ILE A 113 5.89 1.08 2.31
C ILE A 113 7.40 0.85 2.23
N ILE A 114 8.13 1.94 2.04
CA ILE A 114 9.59 2.01 2.11
C ILE A 114 10.00 3.07 3.13
N ASN A 115 11.26 3.04 3.58
CA ASN A 115 11.80 4.03 4.51
C ASN A 115 12.10 5.36 3.80
N ASP A 116 11.05 5.97 3.25
CA ASP A 116 11.05 7.28 2.61
C ASP A 116 9.90 8.09 3.20
N THR A 117 10.25 9.23 3.79
CA THR A 117 9.30 10.16 4.43
C THR A 117 8.26 10.68 3.44
N VAL A 118 8.64 10.95 2.20
CA VAL A 118 7.73 11.51 1.18
C VAL A 118 6.72 10.46 0.77
N ASP A 119 7.18 9.24 0.45
CA ASP A 119 6.32 8.10 0.10
C ASP A 119 5.33 7.76 1.24
N LEU A 120 5.82 7.69 2.48
CA LEU A 120 4.99 7.37 3.64
C LEU A 120 3.93 8.45 3.89
N THR A 121 4.32 9.73 3.79
CA THR A 121 3.38 10.85 3.98
C THR A 121 2.31 10.85 2.89
N TYR A 122 2.70 10.63 1.63
CA TYR A 122 1.77 10.52 0.52
C TYR A 122 0.77 9.38 0.73
N LYS A 123 1.25 8.16 1.00
CA LYS A 123 0.40 6.99 1.24
C LYS A 123 -0.54 7.20 2.41
N HIS A 124 -0.04 7.82 3.47
CA HIS A 124 -0.87 8.15 4.61
C HIS A 124 -1.96 9.15 4.29
N TYR A 125 -1.63 10.22 3.57
CA TYR A 125 -2.63 11.19 3.14
C TYR A 125 -3.74 10.54 2.31
N MET A 126 -3.38 9.65 1.38
CA MET A 126 -4.33 8.94 0.52
C MET A 126 -5.23 7.97 1.29
N ARG A 127 -4.72 7.36 2.38
CA ARG A 127 -5.37 6.24 3.06
C ARG A 127 -5.95 6.58 4.44
N LYS A 128 -5.62 7.72 5.07
CA LYS A 128 -6.13 8.11 6.39
C LYS A 128 -7.66 8.17 6.48
N GLN A 129 -8.36 8.42 5.36
CA GLN A 129 -9.83 8.40 5.28
C GLN A 129 -10.47 7.02 5.57
N TYR A 130 -9.69 5.94 5.47
CA TYR A 130 -10.15 4.58 5.75
C TYR A 130 -10.10 4.21 7.23
N GLY A 131 -9.60 5.09 8.10
CA GLY A 131 -9.67 4.92 9.55
C GLY A 131 -8.37 5.22 10.27
N GLU A 132 -8.45 5.34 11.59
CA GLU A 132 -7.36 5.85 12.44
C GLU A 132 -6.32 4.78 12.82
N TYR A 133 -6.68 3.51 12.65
CA TYR A 133 -5.83 2.37 13.01
C TYR A 133 -5.07 1.86 11.78
N VAL A 134 -3.75 1.82 11.89
CA VAL A 134 -2.84 1.36 10.83
C VAL A 134 -2.21 0.05 11.26
N VAL A 135 -2.63 -1.05 10.65
CA VAL A 135 -1.99 -2.35 10.83
C VAL A 135 -0.72 -2.41 9.98
N VAL A 136 0.36 -2.92 10.58
CA VAL A 136 1.67 -3.07 9.94
C VAL A 136 1.95 -4.55 9.74
N ILE A 137 2.24 -4.92 8.50
CA ILE A 137 2.54 -6.29 8.08
C ILE A 137 3.97 -6.33 7.56
N GLY A 138 4.77 -7.30 8.02
CA GLY A 138 6.16 -7.49 7.64
C GLY A 138 6.42 -8.91 7.15
N ILE A 139 6.99 -9.03 5.96
CA ILE A 139 7.36 -10.32 5.35
C ILE A 139 8.82 -10.23 4.91
N ALA A 140 9.67 -11.12 5.39
CA ALA A 140 11.08 -11.14 5.01
C ALA A 140 11.23 -11.39 3.49
N ARG A 141 12.15 -10.66 2.86
CA ARG A 141 12.47 -10.77 1.44
C ARG A 141 12.91 -12.18 1.06
N GLU A 142 13.61 -12.86 1.95
CA GLU A 142 14.08 -14.23 1.76
C GLU A 142 12.92 -15.20 1.61
N VAL A 143 11.94 -15.12 2.51
CA VAL A 143 10.69 -15.92 2.46
C VAL A 143 9.94 -15.62 1.17
N TYR A 144 9.77 -14.33 0.83
CA TYR A 144 9.10 -13.92 -0.41
C TYR A 144 9.82 -14.42 -1.67
N THR A 145 11.15 -14.40 -1.65
CA THR A 145 12.01 -14.88 -2.75
C THR A 145 11.92 -16.41 -2.89
N ALA A 146 11.84 -17.14 -1.79
CA ALA A 146 11.61 -18.58 -1.80
C ALA A 146 10.28 -18.93 -2.50
N CYS A 147 9.21 -18.20 -2.19
CA CYS A 147 7.92 -18.35 -2.87
C CYS A 147 8.00 -18.06 -4.37
N LEU A 148 8.67 -16.97 -4.77
CA LEU A 148 8.88 -16.64 -6.17
C LEU A 148 9.65 -17.74 -6.91
N ASN A 149 10.67 -18.30 -6.28
CA ASN A 149 11.45 -19.39 -6.87
C ASN A 149 10.63 -20.67 -7.00
N LYS A 150 9.73 -20.96 -6.06
CA LYS A 150 8.81 -22.10 -6.15
C LYS A 150 7.83 -21.94 -7.32
N ILE A 151 7.19 -20.77 -7.46
CA ILE A 151 6.27 -20.47 -8.57
C ILE A 151 6.98 -20.58 -9.93
N LYS A 152 8.22 -20.09 -10.05
CA LYS A 152 9.00 -20.18 -11.30
C LYS A 152 9.35 -21.60 -11.73
N LYS A 153 9.45 -22.54 -10.78
CA LYS A 153 9.76 -23.95 -11.05
C LYS A 153 8.54 -24.73 -11.53
N GLU A 154 7.33 -24.21 -11.35
CA GLU A 154 6.12 -24.86 -11.84
C GLU A 154 6.03 -24.77 -13.37
N LYS A 155 5.77 -25.92 -14.02
CA LYS A 155 5.67 -26.04 -15.49
C LYS A 155 4.50 -25.24 -16.10
N ASN A 156 3.56 -24.80 -15.27
CA ASN A 156 2.38 -24.09 -15.72
C ASN A 156 2.06 -22.99 -14.70
N PRO A 157 2.61 -21.77 -14.85
CA PRO A 157 2.38 -20.69 -13.91
C PRO A 157 0.90 -20.29 -14.00
N ARG A 158 0.08 -20.86 -13.12
CA ARG A 158 -1.25 -20.31 -12.84
C ARG A 158 -1.05 -18.90 -12.27
N LYS A 159 -2.09 -18.06 -12.25
CA LYS A 159 -2.08 -16.73 -11.62
C LYS A 159 -1.98 -16.84 -10.09
N ILE A 160 -0.94 -17.51 -9.59
CA ILE A 160 -0.61 -17.69 -8.19
C ILE A 160 0.36 -16.57 -7.83
N PHE A 161 0.01 -15.83 -6.79
CA PHE A 161 0.86 -14.78 -6.26
C PHE A 161 1.67 -15.34 -5.09
N PRO A 162 2.89 -14.84 -4.80
CA PRO A 162 3.69 -15.30 -3.67
C PRO A 162 2.92 -15.29 -2.35
N GLU A 163 2.05 -14.31 -2.16
CA GLU A 163 1.22 -14.14 -0.96
C GLU A 163 0.23 -15.29 -0.76
N HIS A 164 -0.19 -15.99 -1.83
CA HIS A 164 -1.02 -17.19 -1.73
C HIS A 164 -0.28 -18.36 -1.11
N LEU A 165 1.03 -18.46 -1.35
CA LEU A 165 1.87 -19.49 -0.73
C LEU A 165 2.19 -19.15 0.72
N LEU A 166 2.16 -17.87 1.09
CA LEU A 166 2.41 -17.39 2.45
C LEU A 166 1.18 -17.46 3.36
N ALA A 167 0.00 -17.64 2.79
CA ALA A 167 -1.28 -17.58 3.48
C ALA A 167 -1.99 -18.92 3.48
N PHE A 168 -2.96 -19.07 4.38
CA PHE A 168 -3.85 -20.23 4.42
C PHE A 168 -5.19 -19.88 3.76
N PRO A 169 -5.75 -20.76 2.90
CA PRO A 169 -7.13 -20.63 2.44
C PRO A 169 -8.07 -20.57 3.64
N CYS A 170 -8.96 -19.57 3.67
CA CYS A 170 -9.85 -19.34 4.79
C CYS A 170 -11.18 -18.77 4.26
N PRO A 171 -12.34 -19.21 4.78
CA PRO A 171 -13.60 -18.53 4.48
C PRO A 171 -13.53 -17.07 4.93
N SER A 172 -14.28 -16.21 4.24
CA SER A 172 -14.47 -14.83 4.67
C SER A 172 -14.88 -14.78 6.14
N PRO A 173 -14.34 -13.84 6.93
CA PRO A 173 -14.83 -13.58 8.28
C PRO A 173 -16.25 -13.01 8.29
N ASP A 174 -16.73 -12.50 7.15
CA ASP A 174 -18.09 -12.02 6.95
C ASP A 174 -18.95 -13.15 6.33
N GLU A 175 -20.23 -13.24 6.67
CA GLU A 175 -21.16 -14.31 6.23
C GLU A 175 -21.36 -14.41 4.70
N GLU A 176 -20.76 -13.50 3.94
CA GLU A 176 -20.64 -13.60 2.49
C GLU A 176 -19.68 -14.74 2.12
N LYS A 177 -20.16 -15.69 1.30
CA LYS A 177 -19.48 -16.92 0.85
C LYS A 177 -18.24 -16.69 -0.03
N ASN A 178 -17.45 -15.65 0.20
CA ASN A 178 -16.23 -15.39 -0.53
C ASN A 178 -15.07 -16.17 0.11
N GLU A 179 -14.41 -17.00 -0.69
CA GLU A 179 -13.15 -17.63 -0.30
C GLU A 179 -12.03 -16.61 -0.37
N GLY A 180 -11.13 -16.63 0.62
CA GLY A 180 -9.96 -15.79 0.62
C GLY A 180 -8.78 -16.47 1.29
N PHE A 181 -7.80 -15.64 1.65
CA PHE A 181 -6.53 -16.07 2.18
C PHE A 181 -6.24 -15.32 3.46
N ARG A 182 -5.67 -16.01 4.45
CA ARG A 182 -5.29 -15.43 5.73
C ARG A 182 -3.78 -15.53 5.92
N LEU A 183 -3.12 -14.38 6.00
CA LEU A 183 -1.72 -14.31 6.40
C LEU A 183 -1.59 -14.68 7.88
N PRO A 184 -0.61 -15.53 8.25
CA PRO A 184 -0.29 -15.84 9.63
C PRO A 184 -0.06 -14.59 10.50
N VAL A 185 -0.44 -14.71 11.78
CA VAL A 185 -0.17 -13.70 12.82
C VAL A 185 1.31 -13.34 12.91
N ALA A 186 2.20 -14.28 12.60
CA ALA A 186 3.64 -14.07 12.57
C ALA A 186 4.07 -12.94 11.62
N TYR A 187 3.32 -12.65 10.56
CA TYR A 187 3.63 -11.52 9.66
C TYR A 187 3.06 -10.19 10.16
N ILE A 188 2.22 -10.18 11.19
CA ILE A 188 1.62 -8.96 11.71
C ILE A 188 2.57 -8.36 12.74
N LYS A 189 3.17 -7.22 12.42
CA LYS A 189 4.13 -6.53 13.29
C LYS A 189 3.46 -5.84 14.48
N GLY A 190 2.26 -5.34 14.25
CA GLY A 190 1.52 -4.56 15.22
C GLY A 190 0.49 -3.68 14.53
N TYR A 191 -0.16 -2.82 15.31
CA TYR A 191 -0.92 -1.71 14.77
C TYR A 191 -0.63 -0.42 15.52
N ILE A 192 -0.97 0.68 14.86
CA ILE A 192 -0.74 2.04 15.34
C ILE A 192 -2.09 2.76 15.34
N ASN A 193 -2.36 3.57 16.36
CA ASN A 193 -3.35 4.62 16.25
C ASN A 193 -2.62 5.92 15.88
N TYR A 194 -2.77 6.39 14.64
CA TYR A 194 -2.01 7.57 14.18
C TYR A 194 -2.55 8.87 14.79
N VAL A 195 -3.77 8.88 15.34
CA VAL A 195 -4.35 10.08 15.98
C VAL A 195 -3.79 10.22 17.39
N THR A 196 -3.79 9.13 18.17
CA THR A 196 -3.34 9.15 19.57
C THR A 196 -1.82 9.06 19.73
N GLY A 197 -1.11 8.52 18.73
CA GLY A 197 0.33 8.26 18.88
C GLY A 197 0.66 6.85 19.36
N GLU A 198 -0.35 6.07 19.76
CA GLU A 198 -0.16 4.78 20.42
C GLU A 198 0.27 3.68 19.46
N ILE A 199 1.17 2.82 19.94
CA ILE A 199 1.72 1.69 19.19
C ILE A 199 1.45 0.42 19.97
N PHE A 200 0.89 -0.57 19.29
CA PHE A 200 0.55 -1.87 19.84
C PHE A 200 1.37 -2.94 19.10
N PRO A 201 2.59 -3.25 19.58
CA PRO A 201 3.45 -4.24 18.96
C PRO A 201 2.90 -5.66 19.16
N ASN A 202 3.11 -6.53 18.17
CA ASN A 202 2.75 -7.94 18.27
C ASN A 202 3.93 -8.76 18.80
N PRO A 203 3.82 -9.41 19.98
CA PRO A 203 4.90 -10.26 20.50
C PRO A 203 5.15 -11.53 19.66
N LEU A 204 4.19 -11.93 18.83
CA LEU A 204 4.32 -13.11 17.96
C LEU A 204 4.92 -12.80 16.59
N TYR A 205 5.31 -11.55 16.35
CA TYR A 205 5.86 -11.12 15.07
C TYR A 205 7.18 -11.82 14.74
N ASN A 206 7.20 -12.51 13.61
CA ASN A 206 8.36 -13.16 13.01
C ASN A 206 8.26 -13.04 11.48
N PRO A 207 8.91 -12.03 10.86
CA PRO A 207 8.83 -11.81 9.41
C PRO A 207 9.47 -12.94 8.60
N SER A 208 10.33 -13.75 9.21
CA SER A 208 11.02 -14.89 8.60
C SER A 208 10.29 -16.21 8.82
N TYR A 209 9.03 -16.18 9.28
CA TYR A 209 8.20 -17.37 9.38
C TYR A 209 8.03 -18.03 8.01
N PHE A 210 8.24 -19.34 7.95
CA PHE A 210 7.96 -20.15 6.75
C PHE A 210 6.70 -20.98 6.99
N PRO A 211 5.61 -20.71 6.26
CA PRO A 211 4.41 -21.52 6.36
C PRO A 211 4.68 -22.90 5.73
N PRO A 212 4.02 -23.97 6.24
CA PRO A 212 4.21 -25.33 5.73
C PRO A 212 4.03 -25.46 4.21
N SER A 213 3.10 -24.68 3.63
CA SER A 213 2.85 -24.57 2.19
C SER A 213 4.06 -24.20 1.34
N VAL A 214 5.11 -23.60 1.92
CA VAL A 214 6.35 -23.23 1.22
C VAL A 214 7.40 -24.34 1.31
N LEU A 215 7.34 -25.21 2.32
CA LEU A 215 8.34 -26.25 2.60
C LEU A 215 8.10 -27.56 1.83
N GLU A 216 6.86 -27.82 1.41
CA GLU A 216 6.48 -28.94 0.52
C GLU A 216 6.88 -28.72 -0.94
#